data_AF-A0A1V5X963-F1
#
_entry.id   AF-A0A1V5X963-F1
#
_cell.length_a   1.000
_cell.length_b   1.000
_cell.length_c   1.000
_cell.angle_alpha   90.00
_cell.angle_beta   90.00
_cell.angle_gamma   90.00
#
_symmetry.space_group_name_H-M   'P 1'
#
loop_
_entity.id
_entity.type
_entity.pdbx_description
1 polymer ?
#
loop_
_entity_poly.entity_id
_entity_poly.type
_entity_poly.pdbx_seq_one_letter_code
_entity_poly.pdbx_strand_id
1 'polypeptide(L)'
;MFRGFLYHAEQNDTAERQLHFLTSKVGHAQLFDTKFPHTTIEYFDFPRGRVVFDSESGKHIIYIDKCIIEKADKIAEIFDAKDYVVKEDEHYICKNCMYDEIWE
;
A
#
# COMPACT_ATOMS: atom_id res chain seq x y z
N MET A 1 -9.77 -18.96 2.83
CA MET A 1 -8.62 -18.11 2.46
C MET A 1 -9.17 -16.77 1.99
N PHE A 2 -8.70 -15.65 2.55
CA PHE A 2 -9.10 -14.33 2.08
C PHE A 2 -8.67 -14.14 0.62
N ARG A 3 -9.55 -13.58 -0.22
CA ARG A 3 -9.29 -13.27 -1.63
C ARG A 3 -9.77 -11.85 -1.89
N GLY A 4 -8.84 -10.89 -1.92
CA GLY A 4 -9.14 -9.48 -2.11
C GLY A 4 -8.03 -8.57 -1.61
N PHE A 5 -8.28 -7.26 -1.58
CA PHE A 5 -7.39 -6.29 -0.95
C PHE A 5 -7.75 -6.15 0.53
N LEU A 6 -6.75 -6.28 1.39
CA LEU A 6 -6.86 -5.80 2.77
C LEU A 6 -6.35 -4.35 2.79
N TYR A 7 -7.26 -3.40 3.04
CA TYR A 7 -6.95 -1.99 2.97
C TYR A 7 -7.60 -1.20 4.11
N HIS A 8 -7.05 -0.02 4.35
CA HIS A 8 -7.65 1.02 5.18
C HIS A 8 -7.57 2.33 4.40
N ALA A 9 -8.68 3.05 4.31
CA ALA A 9 -8.77 4.35 3.67
C ALA A 9 -9.14 5.40 4.73
N GLU A 10 -8.52 6.57 4.64
CA GLU A 10 -8.68 7.66 5.59
C GLU A 10 -8.98 8.96 4.83
N GLN A 11 -9.81 9.83 5.40
CA GLN A 11 -10.10 11.13 4.80
C GLN A 11 -8.93 12.09 5.03
N ASN A 12 -8.79 13.08 4.15
CA ASN A 12 -7.66 14.03 4.18
C ASN A 12 -7.54 14.83 5.48
N ASP A 13 -8.65 15.08 6.18
CA ASP A 13 -8.68 15.82 7.45
C ASP A 13 -8.25 14.99 8.66
N THR A 14 -8.39 13.67 8.58
CA THR A 14 -7.93 12.73 9.61
C THR A 14 -6.61 12.05 9.28
N ALA A 15 -6.14 12.15 8.04
CA ALA A 15 -4.88 11.57 7.58
C ALA A 15 -3.65 12.04 8.37
N GLU A 16 -2.62 11.20 8.41
CA GLU A 16 -1.30 11.60 8.87
C GLU A 16 -0.65 12.53 7.83
N ARG A 17 -0.10 13.65 8.31
CA ARG A 17 0.63 14.59 7.45
C ARG A 17 2.13 14.44 7.67
N GLN A 18 2.85 14.22 6.58
CA GLN A 18 4.31 14.20 6.53
C GLN A 18 4.78 15.16 5.43
N LEU A 19 5.21 16.36 5.82
CA LEU A 19 5.45 17.47 4.89
C LEU A 19 4.17 17.77 4.06
N HIS A 20 4.25 17.74 2.73
CA HIS A 20 3.13 17.90 1.81
C HIS A 20 2.37 16.60 1.53
N PHE A 21 2.80 15.46 2.09
CA PHE A 21 2.13 14.18 1.91
C PHE A 21 1.06 13.94 2.98
N LEU A 22 -0.07 13.38 2.54
CA LEU A 22 -1.13 12.85 3.38
C LEU A 22 -1.21 11.33 3.18
N THR A 23 -1.14 10.59 4.28
CA THR A 23 -1.16 9.12 4.28
C THR A 23 -1.98 8.59 5.45
N SER A 24 -2.45 7.35 5.35
CA SER A 24 -3.13 6.70 6.47
C SER A 24 -2.21 6.55 7.69
N LYS A 25 -2.75 6.83 8.88
CA LYS A 25 -2.10 6.54 10.18
C LYS A 25 -1.95 5.04 10.48
N VAL A 26 -2.71 4.20 9.80
CA VAL A 26 -2.74 2.75 10.05
C VAL A 26 -1.61 2.10 9.26
N GLY A 27 -0.69 1.44 9.99
CA GLY A 27 0.38 0.64 9.40
C GLY A 27 -0.12 -0.72 8.88
N HIS A 28 0.64 -1.35 7.98
CA HIS A 28 0.28 -2.67 7.44
C HIS A 28 0.20 -3.75 8.52
N ALA A 29 1.16 -3.78 9.45
CA ALA A 29 1.16 -4.72 10.57
C ALA A 29 -0.13 -4.58 11.41
N GLN A 30 -0.46 -3.35 11.81
CA GLN A 30 -1.68 -3.06 12.58
C GLN A 30 -2.95 -3.49 11.84
N LEU A 31 -3.05 -3.17 10.54
CA LEU A 31 -4.20 -3.56 9.72
C LEU A 31 -4.33 -5.09 9.61
N PHE A 32 -3.20 -5.77 9.44
CA PHE A 32 -3.14 -7.22 9.30
C PHE A 32 -3.52 -7.93 10.60
N ASP A 33 -2.92 -7.54 11.73
CA ASP A 33 -3.19 -8.10 13.06
C ASP A 33 -4.64 -7.91 13.49
N THR A 34 -5.22 -6.75 13.15
CA THR A 34 -6.63 -6.47 13.42
C THR A 34 -7.54 -7.41 12.63
N LYS A 35 -7.17 -7.75 11.39
CA LYS A 35 -8.00 -8.58 10.50
C LYS A 35 -7.84 -10.07 10.77
N PHE A 36 -6.63 -10.50 11.10
CA PHE A 36 -6.25 -11.90 11.27
C PHE A 36 -5.61 -12.12 12.64
N PRO A 37 -6.35 -11.89 13.74
CA PRO A 37 -5.80 -12.13 15.06
C PRO A 37 -5.39 -13.60 15.20
N HIS A 38 -4.23 -13.86 15.80
CA HIS A 38 -3.66 -15.20 16.04
C HIS A 38 -3.15 -15.96 14.80
N THR A 39 -2.98 -15.29 13.66
CA THR A 39 -2.25 -15.86 12.53
C THR A 39 -0.76 -15.98 12.85
N THR A 40 -0.10 -17.01 12.30
CA THR A 40 1.36 -17.15 12.33
C THR A 40 2.02 -16.66 11.04
N ILE A 41 1.21 -16.17 10.10
CA ILE A 41 1.68 -15.62 8.82
C ILE A 41 1.97 -14.14 9.01
N GLU A 42 3.07 -13.67 8.45
CA GLU A 42 3.49 -12.28 8.56
C GLU A 42 2.88 -11.42 7.45
N TYR A 43 2.56 -10.17 7.76
CA TYR A 43 1.99 -9.24 6.78
C TYR A 43 2.94 -9.01 5.59
N PHE A 44 4.26 -9.10 5.81
CA PHE A 44 5.26 -8.87 4.78
C PHE A 44 5.46 -10.02 3.80
N ASP A 45 4.75 -11.14 4.02
CA ASP A 45 4.74 -12.28 3.10
C ASP A 45 3.92 -11.98 1.85
N PHE A 46 3.08 -10.95 1.89
CA PHE A 46 2.18 -10.56 0.82
C PHE A 46 2.68 -9.31 0.09
N PRO A 47 2.37 -9.17 -1.21
CA PRO A 47 2.53 -7.92 -1.94
C PRO A 47 1.72 -6.81 -1.26
N ARG A 48 2.35 -5.64 -1.08
CA ARG A 48 1.79 -4.53 -0.32
C ARG A 48 1.99 -3.23 -1.09
N GLY A 49 1.41 -2.17 -0.54
CA GLY A 49 1.56 -0.84 -1.08
C GLY A 49 0.94 0.20 -0.17
N ARG A 50 1.09 1.46 -0.53
CA ARG A 50 0.53 2.60 0.18
C ARG A 50 0.08 3.66 -0.81
N VAL A 51 -1.15 4.14 -0.62
CA VAL A 51 -1.68 5.29 -1.35
C VAL A 51 -1.41 6.53 -0.51
N VAL A 52 -0.75 7.50 -1.11
CA VAL A 52 -0.38 8.78 -0.50
C VAL A 52 -0.94 9.89 -1.37
N PHE A 53 -1.53 10.91 -0.77
CA PHE A 53 -1.91 12.12 -1.50
C PHE A 53 -0.81 13.17 -1.35
N ASP A 54 -0.29 13.66 -2.46
CA ASP A 54 0.66 14.77 -2.52
C ASP A 54 -0.12 16.09 -2.68
N SER A 55 -0.14 16.90 -1.63
CA SER A 55 -0.86 18.18 -1.63
C SER A 55 -0.16 19.30 -2.42
N GLU A 56 1.10 19.14 -2.81
CA GLU A 56 1.77 20.10 -3.70
C GLU A 56 1.39 19.86 -5.16
N SER A 57 1.43 18.60 -5.62
CA SER A 57 1.06 18.27 -7.01
C SER A 57 -0.44 18.05 -7.21
N GLY A 58 -1.21 17.83 -6.12
CA GLY A 58 -2.62 17.48 -6.17
C GLY A 58 -2.89 16.06 -6.67
N LYS A 59 -1.87 15.19 -6.67
CA LYS A 59 -1.91 13.82 -7.21
C LYS A 59 -1.84 12.78 -6.10
N HIS A 60 -2.41 11.61 -6.37
CA HIS A 60 -2.12 10.43 -5.56
C HIS A 60 -0.84 9.74 -6.07
N ILE A 61 -0.07 9.21 -5.14
CA ILE A 61 1.06 8.34 -5.41
C ILE A 61 0.69 6.98 -4.85
N ILE A 62 0.68 5.97 -5.73
CA ILE A 62 0.48 4.58 -5.34
C ILE A 62 1.86 3.93 -5.31
N TYR A 63 2.41 3.80 -4.10
CA TYR A 63 3.59 2.97 -3.87
C TYR A 63 3.15 1.52 -3.83
N ILE A 64 3.75 0.66 -4.65
CA ILE A 64 3.27 -0.71 -4.82
C ILE A 64 4.40 -1.68 -5.11
N ASP A 65 4.25 -2.91 -4.60
CA ASP A 65 5.08 -4.05 -4.97
C ASP A 65 4.89 -4.41 -6.46
N LYS A 66 6.00 -4.63 -7.18
CA LYS A 66 6.01 -5.04 -8.60
C LYS A 66 5.14 -6.28 -8.87
N CYS A 67 5.05 -7.20 -7.92
CA CYS A 67 4.25 -8.42 -7.97
C CYS A 67 2.73 -8.15 -8.15
N ILE A 68 2.25 -6.92 -7.89
CA ILE A 68 0.83 -6.53 -8.07
C ILE A 68 0.68 -5.19 -8.81
N ILE A 69 1.69 -4.74 -9.56
CA ILE A 69 1.67 -3.45 -10.25
C ILE A 69 0.49 -3.34 -11.25
N GLU A 70 0.08 -4.44 -11.87
CA GLU A 70 -1.04 -4.50 -12.79
C GLU A 70 -2.41 -4.32 -12.11
N LYS A 71 -2.42 -4.24 -10.77
CA LYS A 71 -3.60 -3.95 -9.96
C LYS A 71 -3.75 -2.46 -9.61
N ALA A 72 -2.82 -1.60 -10.06
CA ALA A 72 -2.81 -0.18 -9.71
C ALA A 72 -4.12 0.55 -10.03
N ASP A 73 -4.71 0.35 -11.22
CA ASP A 73 -6.00 0.98 -11.59
C ASP A 73 -7.12 0.60 -10.60
N LYS A 74 -7.14 -0.66 -10.17
CA LYS A 74 -8.16 -1.14 -9.22
C LYS A 74 -7.93 -0.57 -7.81
N ILE A 75 -6.67 -0.38 -7.42
CA ILE A 75 -6.34 0.29 -6.16
C ILE A 75 -6.76 1.76 -6.25
N ALA A 76 -6.50 2.43 -7.37
CA ALA A 76 -6.92 3.81 -7.58
C ALA A 76 -8.44 3.96 -7.45
N GLU A 77 -9.22 3.03 -8.02
CA GLU A 77 -10.68 2.99 -7.89
C GLU A 77 -11.13 2.84 -6.42
N ILE A 78 -10.51 1.92 -5.65
CA ILE A 78 -10.85 1.70 -4.24
C ILE A 78 -10.65 2.96 -3.38
N PHE A 79 -9.66 3.78 -3.73
CA PHE A 79 -9.27 4.98 -2.98
C PHE A 79 -9.78 6.30 -3.60
N ASP A 80 -10.63 6.25 -4.63
CA ASP A 80 -11.09 7.42 -5.41
C ASP A 80 -9.93 8.31 -5.92
N ALA A 81 -8.80 7.69 -6.27
CA ALA A 81 -7.59 8.37 -6.75
C ALA A 81 -7.69 8.66 -8.25
N LYS A 82 -8.26 9.81 -8.61
CA LYS A 82 -8.55 10.18 -10.02
C LYS A 82 -7.33 10.56 -10.85
N ASP A 83 -6.40 11.31 -10.27
CA ASP A 83 -5.10 11.63 -10.86
C ASP A 83 -4.03 10.99 -9.99
N TYR A 84 -3.34 9.99 -10.54
CA TYR A 84 -2.38 9.20 -9.78
C TYR A 84 -1.17 8.79 -10.61
N VAL A 85 -0.07 8.55 -9.90
CA VAL A 85 1.15 7.93 -10.45
C VAL A 85 1.47 6.67 -9.66
N VAL A 86 2.08 5.70 -10.32
CA VAL A 86 2.53 4.45 -9.71
C VAL A 86 4.03 4.53 -9.50
N LYS A 87 4.49 4.12 -8.32
CA LYS A 87 5.92 4.02 -7.99
C LYS A 87 6.19 2.71 -7.27
N GLU A 88 7.36 2.15 -7.52
CA GLU A 88 7.90 1.09 -6.67
C GLU A 88 8.53 1.69 -5.41
N ASP A 89 8.58 0.92 -4.34
CA ASP A 89 9.16 1.31 -3.06
C ASP A 89 9.78 0.07 -2.40
N GLU A 90 11.05 0.18 -2.01
CA GLU A 90 11.82 -0.88 -1.37
C GLU A 90 11.18 -1.37 -0.06
N HIS A 91 10.36 -0.54 0.59
CA HIS A 91 9.65 -0.92 1.82
C HIS A 91 8.46 -1.87 1.58
N TYR A 92 7.98 -1.98 0.34
CA TYR A 92 6.80 -2.80 0.00
C TYR A 92 7.10 -4.11 -0.72
N ILE A 93 8.38 -4.45 -0.90
CA ILE A 93 8.81 -5.70 -1.53
C ILE A 93 8.36 -6.90 -0.68
N CYS A 94 7.61 -7.83 -1.28
CA CYS A 94 7.22 -9.09 -0.67
C CYS A 94 8.34 -10.12 -0.74
N LYS A 95 8.22 -11.19 0.06
CA LYS A 95 9.21 -12.27 0.12
C LYS A 95 9.61 -12.81 -1.27
N ASN A 96 8.64 -13.04 -2.16
CA ASN A 96 8.94 -13.58 -3.50
C ASN A 96 9.80 -12.60 -4.30
N CYS A 97 9.34 -11.34 -4.39
CA CYS A 97 10.01 -10.28 -5.11
C CYS A 97 11.41 -9.96 -4.51
N MET A 98 11.62 -10.17 -3.20
CA MET A 98 12.92 -10.05 -2.52
C MET A 98 13.90 -11.18 -2.91
N TYR A 99 13.41 -12.41 -3.09
CA TYR A 99 14.28 -13.51 -3.53
C TYR A 99 14.72 -13.32 -4.98
N ASP A 100 13.85 -12.83 -5.85
CA ASP A 100 14.19 -12.60 -7.26
C ASP A 100 15.37 -11.61 -7.41
N GLU A 101 15.47 -10.59 -6.55
CA GLU A 101 16.54 -9.58 -6.59
C GLU A 101 17.90 -10.05 -6.03
N ILE A 102 17.92 -11.16 -5.29
CA ILE A 102 19.16 -11.72 -4.72
C ILE A 102 19.82 -12.70 -5.71
N TRP A 103 19.08 -13.20 -6.69
CA TRP A 103 19.52 -14.22 -7.64
C TRP A 103 19.60 -13.74 -9.11
N GLU A 104 19.49 -12.43 -9.35
CA GLU A 104 19.87 -11.75 -10.61
C GLU A 104 21.30 -11.18 -10.54
#